data_AF-A0A9P0L356-F1
#
_entry.id   AF-A0A9P0L356-F1
#
_cell.length_a   1.000
_cell.length_b   1.000
_cell.length_c   1.000
_cell.angle_alpha   90.00
_cell.angle_beta   90.00
_cell.angle_gamma   90.00
#
_symmetry.space_group_name_H-M   'P 1'
#
loop_
_entity.id
_entity.type
_entity.pdbx_description
1 polymer ?
#
loop_
_entity_poly.entity_id
_entity_poly.type
_entity_poly.pdbx_seq_one_letter_code
_entity_poly.pdbx_strand_id
1 'polypeptide(L)'
;MIEKLKLELKNRFQDLEENSLIAQATLLDPRFKKIGFIDERKYKRAATLYTKVANTTLLDEMPENGREENVDDEQHVQHGQDTAPKEENLVEGLWKDFDVEVRQHLKPDNPRATAIIEVDKNLDEPILPRKDSLGVHQDPLVWWSQRKHIYPKLYQIMKTRLCIMATSVPCERIFSKAGQIMNENRERLKTDKISEVVFLSYNLNNND
;
A
#
# COMPACT_ATOMS: atom_id res chain seq x y z
N MET A 1 -21.41 -0.98 -34.39
CA MET A 1 -21.27 -1.01 -32.92
C MET A 1 -19.83 -1.29 -32.50
N ILE A 2 -19.21 -2.38 -32.96
CA ILE A 2 -17.81 -2.75 -32.62
C ILE A 2 -16.79 -1.68 -33.03
N GLU A 3 -16.88 -1.13 -34.24
CA GLU A 3 -15.93 -0.10 -34.69
C GLU A 3 -16.02 1.20 -33.89
N LYS A 4 -17.24 1.60 -33.49
CA LYS A 4 -17.45 2.73 -32.58
C LYS A 4 -16.84 2.47 -31.21
N LEU A 5 -16.97 1.25 -30.68
CA LEU A 5 -16.37 0.85 -29.40
C LEU A 5 -14.83 0.87 -29.48
N LYS A 6 -14.23 0.30 -30.52
CA LYS A 6 -12.77 0.34 -30.73
C LYS A 6 -12.25 1.77 -30.81
N LEU A 7 -12.95 2.62 -31.55
CA LEU A 7 -12.59 4.04 -31.69
C LEU A 7 -12.62 4.75 -30.33
N GLU A 8 -13.70 4.57 -29.56
CA GLU A 8 -13.82 5.19 -28.22
C GLU A 8 -12.79 4.65 -27.23
N LEU A 9 -12.50 3.35 -27.26
CA LEU A 9 -11.44 2.75 -26.43
C LEU A 9 -10.08 3.36 -26.78
N LYS A 10 -9.78 3.51 -28.07
CA LYS A 10 -8.53 4.14 -28.51
C LYS A 10 -8.48 5.60 -28.07
N ASN A 11 -9.51 6.38 -28.35
CA ASN A 11 -9.55 7.80 -28.00
C ASN A 11 -9.39 8.04 -26.49
N ARG A 12 -9.93 7.16 -25.64
CA ARG A 12 -9.91 7.32 -24.18
C ARG A 12 -8.67 6.72 -23.52
N PHE A 13 -8.10 5.65 -24.07
CA PHE A 13 -7.07 4.85 -23.39
C PHE A 13 -5.73 4.75 -24.14
N GLN A 14 -5.55 5.37 -25.31
CA GLN A 14 -4.29 5.30 -26.08
C GLN A 14 -3.06 5.77 -25.29
N ASP A 15 -3.25 6.74 -24.39
CA ASP A 15 -2.17 7.37 -23.60
C ASP A 15 -2.14 6.87 -22.15
N LEU A 16 -2.84 5.78 -21.85
CA LEU A 16 -2.92 5.25 -20.48
C LEU A 16 -1.55 4.87 -19.92
N GLU A 17 -0.73 4.23 -20.75
CA GLU A 17 0.65 3.83 -20.43
C GLU A 17 1.62 5.04 -20.41
N GLU A 18 1.19 6.19 -20.95
CA GLU A 18 1.97 7.42 -20.86
C GLU A 18 1.84 8.08 -19.47
N ASN A 19 0.73 7.83 -18.78
CA ASN A 19 0.52 8.33 -17.44
C ASN A 19 1.41 7.58 -16.44
N SER A 20 2.35 8.31 -15.83
CA SER A 20 3.33 7.74 -14.91
C SER A 20 2.72 7.05 -13.69
N LEU A 21 1.59 7.55 -13.16
CA LEU A 21 0.94 6.98 -11.98
C LEU A 21 0.24 5.67 -12.33
N ILE A 22 -0.47 5.63 -13.45
CA ILE A 22 -1.17 4.43 -13.92
C ILE A 22 -0.15 3.36 -14.32
N ALA A 23 0.91 3.74 -15.05
CA ALA A 23 1.98 2.81 -15.40
C ALA A 23 2.68 2.23 -14.16
N GLN A 24 2.93 3.05 -13.12
CA GLN A 24 3.45 2.56 -11.83
C GLN A 24 2.47 1.61 -11.14
N ALA A 25 1.17 1.92 -11.10
CA ALA A 25 0.16 1.05 -10.50
C ALA A 25 0.05 -0.29 -11.24
N THR A 26 0.08 -0.29 -12.58
CA THR A 26 0.11 -1.51 -13.40
C THR A 26 1.35 -2.35 -13.11
N LEU A 27 2.50 -1.71 -12.92
CA LEU A 27 3.75 -2.40 -12.62
C LEU A 27 3.75 -3.02 -11.20
N LEU A 28 3.17 -2.31 -10.24
CA LEU A 28 3.03 -2.73 -8.84
C LEU A 28 1.95 -3.79 -8.61
N ASP A 29 0.97 -3.90 -9.50
CA ASP A 29 -0.06 -4.93 -9.39
C ASP A 29 0.57 -6.30 -9.73
N PRO A 30 0.63 -7.24 -8.78
CA PRO A 30 1.26 -8.54 -8.98
C PRO A 30 0.58 -9.38 -10.07
N ARG A 31 -0.64 -9.01 -10.50
CA ARG A 31 -1.39 -9.69 -11.56
C ARG A 31 -1.05 -9.19 -12.96
N PHE A 32 -0.44 -8.01 -13.10
CA PHE A 32 -0.17 -7.37 -14.39
C PHE A 32 1.33 -7.29 -14.69
N LYS A 33 2.11 -6.55 -13.88
CA LYS A 33 3.54 -6.29 -14.09
C LYS A 33 3.84 -5.93 -15.57
N LYS A 34 4.85 -6.57 -16.18
CA LYS A 34 5.18 -6.41 -17.61
C LYS A 34 4.03 -6.77 -18.55
N ILE A 35 3.22 -7.77 -18.22
CA ILE A 35 2.11 -8.25 -19.08
C ILE A 35 1.00 -7.19 -19.20
N GLY A 36 0.91 -6.26 -18.26
CA GLY A 36 -0.04 -5.15 -18.32
C GLY A 36 0.26 -4.10 -19.40
N PHE A 37 1.41 -4.19 -20.09
CA PHE A 37 1.83 -3.23 -21.10
C PHE A 37 1.74 -3.82 -22.52
N ILE A 38 1.21 -3.01 -23.43
CA ILE A 38 1.15 -3.22 -24.88
C ILE A 38 2.47 -2.80 -25.52
N ASP A 39 3.05 -1.64 -25.13
CA ASP A 39 4.33 -1.16 -25.65
C ASP A 39 5.49 -1.42 -24.67
N GLU A 40 6.45 -2.25 -25.08
CA GLU A 40 7.63 -2.58 -24.27
C GLU A 40 8.48 -1.34 -23.91
N ARG A 41 8.49 -0.31 -24.77
CA ARG A 41 9.22 0.94 -24.47
C ARG A 41 8.59 1.69 -23.31
N LYS A 42 7.25 1.69 -23.24
CA LYS A 42 6.51 2.32 -22.13
C LYS A 42 6.69 1.52 -20.84
N TYR A 43 6.71 0.19 -20.92
CA TYR A 43 7.11 -0.67 -19.79
C TYR A 43 8.51 -0.30 -19.27
N LYS A 44 9.53 -0.26 -20.14
CA LYS A 44 10.91 0.07 -19.73
C LYS A 44 10.98 1.44 -19.07
N ARG A 45 10.29 2.44 -19.64
CA ARG A 45 10.20 3.78 -19.04
C ARG A 45 9.52 3.76 -17.67
N ALA A 46 8.42 3.03 -17.53
CA ALA A 46 7.70 2.88 -16.27
C ALA A 46 8.57 2.21 -15.20
N ALA A 47 9.31 1.16 -15.55
CA ALA A 47 10.26 0.49 -14.66
C ALA A 47 11.36 1.45 -14.18
N THR A 48 11.98 2.22 -15.08
CA THR A 48 12.98 3.23 -14.71
C THR A 48 12.42 4.30 -13.75
N LEU A 49 11.21 4.80 -14.03
CA LEU A 49 10.55 5.78 -13.17
C LEU A 49 10.21 5.18 -11.80
N TYR A 50 9.74 3.94 -11.78
CA TYR A 50 9.43 3.21 -10.56
C TYR A 50 10.67 3.00 -9.70
N THR A 51 11.79 2.56 -10.28
CA THR A 51 13.09 2.46 -9.58
C THR A 51 13.53 3.81 -9.03
N LYS A 52 13.32 4.90 -9.77
CA LYS A 52 13.61 6.26 -9.29
C LYS A 52 12.75 6.62 -8.06
N VAL A 53 11.45 6.31 -8.08
CA VAL A 53 10.53 6.56 -6.96
C VAL A 53 10.90 5.71 -5.73
N ALA A 54 11.24 4.44 -5.93
CA ALA A 54 11.74 3.55 -4.87
C ALA A 54 13.02 4.09 -4.22
N ASN A 55 13.90 4.70 -5.01
CA ASN A 55 15.11 5.34 -4.52
C ASN A 55 14.86 6.66 -3.77
N THR A 56 13.84 7.44 -4.12
CA THR A 56 13.54 8.71 -3.42
C THR A 56 12.78 8.51 -2.12
N THR A 57 11.97 7.45 -2.02
CA THR A 57 11.22 7.10 -0.80
C THR A 57 12.16 6.81 0.40
N LEU A 58 13.46 6.58 0.14
CA LEU A 58 14.53 6.44 1.12
C LEU A 58 14.82 7.68 1.98
N LEU A 59 14.37 8.87 1.56
CA LEU A 59 14.72 10.13 2.23
C LEU A 59 13.66 10.61 3.23
N ASP A 60 12.43 10.06 3.17
CA ASP A 60 11.28 10.48 3.99
C ASP A 60 10.98 9.52 5.15
N GLU A 61 11.92 8.65 5.53
CA GLU A 61 11.77 7.85 6.75
C GLU A 61 11.86 8.75 8.00
N MET A 62 10.76 9.43 8.32
CA MET A 62 10.37 9.60 9.71
C MET A 62 10.10 8.20 10.24
N PRO A 63 10.80 7.73 11.28
CA PRO A 63 10.50 6.44 11.87
C PRO A 63 9.04 6.49 12.33
N GLU A 64 8.22 5.54 11.87
CA GLU A 64 6.99 5.20 12.56
C GLU A 64 7.40 4.77 13.98
N ASN A 65 7.38 5.71 14.91
CA ASN A 65 7.53 5.45 16.33
C ASN A 65 6.49 4.40 16.74
N GLY A 66 7.00 3.36 17.38
CA GLY A 66 6.30 2.22 18.00
C GLY A 66 4.81 2.40 18.23
N ARG A 67 4.03 1.62 17.48
CA ARG A 67 2.91 0.90 18.07
C ARG A 67 3.35 -0.55 18.19
N GLU A 68 4.07 -0.82 19.28
CA GLU A 68 4.11 -2.17 19.81
C GLU A 68 2.67 -2.55 20.11
N GLU A 69 2.17 -3.57 19.41
CA GLU A 69 1.00 -4.31 19.85
C GLU A 69 1.38 -4.92 21.20
N ASN A 70 0.94 -4.28 22.29
CA ASN A 70 0.89 -4.92 23.59
C ASN A 70 -0.03 -6.14 23.44
N VAL A 71 0.58 -7.32 23.39
CA VAL A 71 -0.12 -8.56 23.66
C VAL A 71 -0.37 -8.55 25.16
N ASP A 72 -1.55 -8.08 25.53
CA ASP A 72 -2.12 -8.28 26.86
C ASP A 72 -2.24 -9.78 27.10
N ASP A 73 -1.40 -10.30 28.00
CA ASP A 73 -1.65 -11.57 28.68
C ASP A 73 -1.76 -11.28 30.17
N GLU A 74 -2.96 -10.82 30.57
CA GLU A 74 -3.37 -10.81 31.96
C GLU A 74 -4.22 -12.04 32.25
N GLN A 75 -3.76 -12.88 33.18
CA GLN A 75 -4.61 -13.46 34.21
C GLN A 75 -3.77 -13.84 35.46
N HIS A 76 -3.78 -12.91 36.44
CA HIS A 76 -4.00 -13.07 37.90
C HIS A 76 -3.84 -14.49 38.52
N VAL A 77 -3.19 -14.70 39.69
CA VAL A 77 -3.60 -14.23 41.04
C VAL A 77 -2.43 -14.30 42.06
N GLN A 78 -2.26 -13.18 42.79
CA GLN A 78 -1.78 -12.90 44.17
C GLN A 78 -1.06 -13.97 45.05
N HIS A 79 0.09 -13.61 45.66
CA HIS A 79 0.28 -13.20 47.07
C HIS A 79 1.76 -13.35 47.53
N GLY A 80 2.32 -12.32 48.17
CA GLY A 80 3.32 -12.48 49.25
C GLY A 80 4.82 -12.38 48.93
N GLN A 81 5.41 -11.25 49.34
CA GLN A 81 6.72 -11.08 50.00
C GLN A 81 8.06 -11.33 49.25
N ASP A 82 8.96 -10.38 49.55
CA ASP A 82 10.42 -10.43 49.59
C ASP A 82 11.26 -10.12 48.33
N THR A 83 12.11 -9.11 48.54
CA THR A 83 13.16 -8.58 47.68
C THR A 83 14.24 -9.63 47.36
N ALA A 84 14.50 -9.86 46.07
CA ALA A 84 15.74 -10.47 45.58
C ALA A 84 16.16 -9.80 44.26
N PRO A 85 17.46 -9.62 43.98
CA PRO A 85 17.91 -9.00 42.74
C PRO A 85 17.50 -9.89 41.58
N LYS A 86 16.77 -9.35 40.59
CA LYS A 86 16.50 -10.06 39.35
C LYS A 86 17.87 -10.36 38.71
N GLU A 87 18.25 -11.63 38.67
CA GLU A 87 19.33 -12.10 37.80
C GLU A 87 18.97 -11.62 36.39
N GLU A 88 19.71 -10.62 35.89
CA GLU A 88 19.74 -10.36 34.47
C GLU A 88 20.09 -11.68 33.79
N ASN A 89 19.23 -12.17 32.90
CA ASN A 89 19.47 -13.42 32.20
C ASN A 89 20.89 -13.36 31.60
N LEU A 90 21.83 -14.13 32.15
CA LEU A 90 23.22 -14.20 31.68
C LEU A 90 23.30 -14.48 30.17
N VAL A 91 22.28 -15.17 29.66
CA VAL A 91 22.10 -15.44 28.23
C VAL A 91 21.78 -14.16 27.45
N GLU A 92 20.90 -13.27 27.93
CA GLU A 92 20.65 -11.96 27.29
C GLU A 92 21.92 -11.10 27.29
N GLY A 93 22.69 -11.11 28.39
CA GLY A 93 23.97 -10.40 28.47
C GLY A 93 25.01 -10.90 27.47
N LEU A 94 25.07 -12.22 27.25
CA LEU A 94 26.00 -12.85 26.30
C LEU A 94 25.71 -12.48 24.85
N TRP A 95 24.42 -12.35 24.50
CA TRP A 95 24.00 -11.99 23.14
C TRP A 95 24.05 -10.50 22.86
N LYS A 96 24.18 -9.61 23.87
CA LYS A 96 24.21 -8.15 23.65
C LYS A 96 25.25 -7.70 22.64
N ASP A 97 26.48 -8.19 22.75
CA ASP A 97 27.58 -7.78 21.86
C ASP A 97 27.38 -8.34 20.45
N PHE A 98 26.91 -9.60 20.35
CA PHE A 98 26.56 -10.23 19.08
C PHE A 98 25.38 -9.52 18.40
N ASP A 99 24.33 -9.18 19.15
CA ASP A 99 23.17 -8.45 18.64
C ASP A 99 23.55 -7.05 18.15
N VAL A 100 24.49 -6.38 18.82
CA VAL A 100 25.04 -5.09 18.37
C VAL A 100 25.82 -5.26 17.06
N GLU A 101 26.65 -6.30 16.94
CA GLU A 101 27.42 -6.59 15.73
C GLU A 101 26.50 -6.99 14.56
N VAL A 102 25.49 -7.83 14.81
CA VAL A 102 24.47 -8.21 13.84
C VAL A 102 23.67 -6.99 13.40
N ARG A 103 23.29 -6.08 14.30
CA ARG A 103 22.60 -4.81 13.94
C ARG A 103 23.45 -3.92 13.03
N GLN A 104 24.78 -3.95 13.17
CA GLN A 104 25.67 -3.21 12.29
C GLN A 104 25.71 -3.84 10.89
N HIS A 105 25.67 -5.17 10.79
CA HIS A 105 25.63 -5.90 9.52
C HIS A 105 24.24 -5.98 8.87
N LEU A 106 23.16 -5.76 9.63
CA LEU A 106 21.79 -5.69 9.12
C LEU A 106 21.48 -4.36 8.41
N LYS A 107 22.29 -3.31 8.62
CA LYS A 107 22.14 -2.07 7.87
C LYS A 107 22.64 -2.31 6.45
N PRO A 108 21.78 -2.16 5.42
CA PRO A 108 22.25 -2.32 4.05
C PRO A 108 23.34 -1.27 3.74
N ASP A 109 24.53 -1.73 3.36
CA ASP A 109 25.68 -0.90 2.97
C ASP A 109 25.34 0.18 1.93
N ASN A 110 24.27 -0.05 1.14
CA ASN A 110 23.75 0.90 0.19
C ASN A 110 22.20 0.83 0.06
N PRO A 111 21.47 1.78 0.67
CA PRO A 111 20.02 1.85 0.57
C PRO A 111 19.50 1.95 -0.88
N ARG A 112 20.26 2.56 -1.79
CA ARG A 112 19.90 2.67 -3.22
C ARG A 112 20.03 1.32 -3.94
N ALA A 113 21.11 0.59 -3.70
CA ALA A 113 21.28 -0.76 -4.24
C ALA A 113 20.13 -1.66 -3.78
N THR A 114 19.71 -1.52 -2.52
CA THR A 114 18.60 -2.28 -1.94
C THR A 114 17.27 -2.00 -2.66
N ALA A 115 16.96 -0.74 -3.02
CA ALA A 115 15.72 -0.42 -3.73
C ALA A 115 15.72 -0.95 -5.18
N ILE A 116 16.85 -0.90 -5.87
CA ILE A 116 17.00 -1.50 -7.21
C ILE A 116 16.78 -3.00 -7.14
N ILE A 117 17.41 -3.67 -6.17
CA ILE A 117 17.26 -5.11 -5.94
C ILE A 117 15.80 -5.49 -5.62
N GLU A 118 15.11 -4.71 -4.76
CA GLU A 118 13.69 -4.96 -4.47
C GLU A 118 12.82 -4.84 -5.74
N VAL A 119 13.06 -3.83 -6.59
CA VAL A 119 12.35 -3.66 -7.85
C VAL A 119 12.60 -4.83 -8.79
N ASP A 120 13.87 -5.17 -9.04
CA ASP A 120 14.22 -6.27 -9.95
C ASP A 120 13.61 -7.59 -9.48
N LYS A 121 13.76 -7.91 -8.18
CA LYS A 121 13.20 -9.12 -7.59
C LYS A 121 11.66 -9.15 -7.66
N ASN A 122 10.99 -8.02 -7.45
CA ASN A 122 9.54 -7.93 -7.58
C ASN A 122 9.08 -8.16 -9.03
N LEU A 123 9.80 -7.61 -10.01
CA LEU A 123 9.49 -7.77 -11.43
C LEU A 123 9.72 -9.20 -11.92
N ASP A 124 10.71 -9.89 -11.36
CA ASP A 124 11.03 -11.28 -11.67
C ASP A 124 10.11 -12.29 -10.97
N GLU A 125 9.41 -11.90 -9.90
CA GLU A 125 8.45 -12.79 -9.25
C GLU A 125 7.32 -13.21 -10.21
N PRO A 126 6.82 -14.46 -10.09
CA PRO A 126 5.72 -14.92 -10.92
C PRO A 126 4.47 -14.05 -10.73
N ILE A 127 3.67 -13.97 -11.79
CA ILE A 127 2.42 -13.22 -11.77
C ILE A 127 1.41 -13.94 -10.88
N LEU A 128 0.71 -13.15 -10.07
CA LEU A 128 -0.43 -13.61 -9.29
C LEU A 128 -1.61 -13.90 -10.23
N PRO A 129 -2.06 -15.16 -10.36
CA PRO A 129 -3.22 -15.45 -11.19
C PRO A 129 -4.48 -14.84 -10.57
N ARG A 130 -5.40 -14.37 -11.42
CA ARG A 130 -6.63 -13.69 -10.94
C ARG A 130 -7.52 -14.59 -10.09
N LYS A 131 -7.45 -15.91 -10.32
CA LYS A 131 -8.15 -16.94 -9.57
C LYS A 131 -7.15 -18.01 -9.14
N ASP A 132 -7.35 -18.59 -7.97
CA ASP A 132 -6.62 -19.77 -7.53
C ASP A 132 -7.15 -21.05 -8.21
N SER A 133 -6.60 -22.20 -7.83
CA SER A 133 -7.02 -23.52 -8.34
C SER A 133 -8.46 -23.89 -7.98
N LEU A 134 -9.05 -23.22 -6.97
CA LEU A 134 -10.43 -23.41 -6.52
C LEU A 134 -11.39 -22.38 -7.17
N GLY A 135 -10.88 -21.47 -8.01
CA GLY A 135 -11.67 -20.45 -8.69
C GLY A 135 -11.94 -19.20 -7.85
N VAL A 136 -11.32 -19.07 -6.68
CA VAL A 136 -11.46 -17.92 -5.77
C VAL A 136 -10.56 -16.78 -6.25
N HIS A 137 -11.10 -15.56 -6.24
CA HIS A 137 -10.35 -14.38 -6.66
C HIS A 137 -9.23 -14.05 -5.67
N GLN A 138 -8.03 -13.87 -6.19
CA GLN A 138 -6.88 -13.48 -5.38
C GLN A 138 -6.79 -11.96 -5.25
N ASP A 139 -6.54 -11.50 -4.02
CA ASP A 139 -6.41 -10.09 -3.68
C ASP A 139 -4.94 -9.64 -3.71
N PRO A 140 -4.57 -8.68 -4.59
CA PRO A 140 -3.25 -8.05 -4.57
C PRO A 140 -2.83 -7.47 -3.21
N LEU A 141 -3.77 -6.95 -2.42
CA LEU A 141 -3.44 -6.33 -1.12
C LEU A 141 -2.99 -7.38 -0.10
N VAL A 142 -3.62 -8.56 -0.10
CA VAL A 142 -3.18 -9.71 0.70
C VAL A 142 -1.81 -10.21 0.23
N TRP A 143 -1.58 -10.24 -1.09
CA TRP A 143 -0.28 -10.61 -1.63
C TRP A 143 0.84 -9.67 -1.15
N TRP A 144 0.56 -8.36 -1.14
CA TRP A 144 1.50 -7.35 -0.66
C TRP A 144 1.69 -7.38 0.86
N SER A 145 0.64 -7.65 1.64
CA SER A 145 0.77 -7.76 3.11
C SER A 145 1.68 -8.91 3.53
N GLN A 146 1.60 -10.05 2.83
CA GLN A 146 2.49 -11.20 3.03
C GLN A 146 3.96 -10.90 2.68
N ARG A 147 4.20 -9.92 1.80
CA ARG A 147 5.54 -9.57 1.28
C ARG A 147 6.08 -8.26 1.81
N LYS A 148 5.42 -7.64 2.80
CA LYS A 148 5.81 -6.34 3.37
C LYS A 148 7.25 -6.31 3.87
N HIS A 149 7.74 -7.43 4.41
CA HIS A 149 9.12 -7.55 4.91
C HIS A 149 10.14 -7.85 3.81
N ILE A 150 9.69 -8.40 2.68
CA ILE A 150 10.54 -8.73 1.53
C ILE A 150 10.76 -7.48 0.66
N TYR A 151 9.72 -6.65 0.54
CA TYR A 151 9.71 -5.43 -0.27
C TYR A 151 9.23 -4.22 0.54
N PRO A 152 9.92 -3.84 1.63
CA PRO A 152 9.46 -2.77 2.52
C PRO A 152 9.24 -1.44 1.79
N LYS A 153 10.09 -1.09 0.84
CA LYS A 153 9.99 0.20 0.12
C LYS A 153 8.89 0.18 -0.90
N LEU A 154 8.79 -0.90 -1.65
CA LEU A 154 7.74 -1.04 -2.66
C LEU A 154 6.37 -1.15 -1.99
N TYR A 155 6.29 -1.74 -0.79
CA TYR A 155 5.06 -1.75 0.00
C TYR A 155 4.58 -0.34 0.36
N GLN A 156 5.48 0.59 0.68
CA GLN A 156 5.12 1.99 0.90
C GLN A 156 4.58 2.65 -0.38
N ILE A 157 5.24 2.43 -1.51
CA ILE A 157 4.79 2.97 -2.80
C ILE A 157 3.44 2.38 -3.20
N MET A 158 3.27 1.06 -3.03
CA MET A 158 2.06 0.32 -3.33
C MET A 158 0.82 0.97 -2.69
N LYS A 159 0.91 1.33 -1.40
CA LYS A 159 -0.21 1.99 -0.67
C LYS A 159 -0.70 3.26 -1.37
N THR A 160 0.18 3.98 -2.07
CA THR A 160 -0.14 5.23 -2.78
C THR A 160 -0.52 5.04 -4.24
N ARG A 161 -0.30 3.86 -4.83
CA ARG A 161 -0.53 3.59 -6.27
C ARG A 161 -1.70 2.67 -6.52
N LEU A 162 -1.88 1.64 -5.70
CA LEU A 162 -3.02 0.70 -5.86
C LEU A 162 -4.36 1.29 -5.39
N CYS A 163 -4.36 2.46 -4.76
CA CYS A 163 -5.57 3.22 -4.45
C CYS A 163 -6.06 4.09 -5.62
N ILE A 164 -5.36 4.11 -6.76
CA ILE A 164 -5.77 4.89 -7.94
C ILE A 164 -7.04 4.27 -8.51
N MET A 165 -8.11 5.03 -8.48
CA MET A 165 -9.40 4.59 -9.00
C MET A 165 -9.44 4.70 -10.52
N ALA A 166 -9.95 3.66 -11.17
CA ALA A 166 -10.13 3.67 -12.62
C ALA A 166 -11.29 4.56 -13.09
N THR A 167 -12.23 4.90 -12.20
CA THR A 167 -13.45 5.63 -12.56
C THR A 167 -13.79 6.72 -11.56
N SER A 168 -14.46 7.76 -12.03
CA SER A 168 -15.06 8.81 -11.20
C SER A 168 -16.33 8.34 -10.47
N VAL A 169 -16.83 7.12 -10.74
CA VAL A 169 -18.12 6.62 -10.24
C VAL A 169 -18.25 6.71 -8.72
N PRO A 170 -17.24 6.37 -7.90
CA PRO A 170 -17.41 6.48 -6.46
C PRO A 170 -17.46 7.94 -5.99
N CYS A 171 -16.74 8.86 -6.64
CA CYS A 171 -16.89 10.30 -6.39
C CYS A 171 -18.29 10.79 -6.81
N GLU A 172 -18.77 10.37 -7.99
CA GLU A 172 -20.13 10.69 -8.46
C GLU A 172 -21.21 10.16 -7.51
N ARG A 173 -21.01 8.98 -6.91
CA ARG A 173 -21.92 8.43 -5.90
C ARG A 173 -21.95 9.29 -4.64
N ILE A 174 -20.79 9.74 -4.17
CA ILE A 174 -20.68 10.66 -3.04
C ILE A 174 -21.40 11.98 -3.36
N PHE A 175 -21.15 12.58 -4.53
CA PHE A 175 -21.80 13.82 -4.95
C PHE A 175 -23.30 13.67 -5.20
N SER A 176 -23.75 12.51 -5.69
CA SER A 176 -25.18 12.23 -5.85
C SER A 176 -25.89 12.15 -4.50
N LYS A 177 -25.30 11.45 -3.52
CA LYS A 177 -25.82 11.38 -2.15
C LYS A 177 -25.79 12.76 -1.47
N ALA A 178 -24.73 13.54 -1.69
CA ALA A 178 -24.64 14.93 -1.24
C ALA A 178 -25.77 15.79 -1.83
N GLY A 179 -26.04 15.66 -3.13
CA GLY A 179 -27.14 16.36 -3.80
C GLY A 179 -28.52 15.99 -3.25
N GLN A 180 -28.72 14.74 -2.86
CA GLN A 180 -29.95 14.31 -2.18
C GLN A 180 -30.09 14.97 -0.81
N ILE A 181 -29.05 14.95 0.03
CA ILE A 181 -29.06 15.59 1.36
C ILE A 181 -29.35 17.10 1.26
N MET A 182 -28.81 17.76 0.23
CA MET A 182 -29.06 19.18 -0.01
C MET A 182 -30.51 19.45 -0.46
N ASN A 183 -31.05 18.62 -1.35
CA ASN A 183 -32.41 18.80 -1.89
C ASN A 183 -33.50 18.44 -0.87
N GLU A 184 -33.29 17.39 -0.06
CA GLU A 184 -34.23 16.95 0.97
C GLU A 184 -34.38 17.98 2.09
N ASN A 185 -33.27 18.63 2.49
CA ASN A 185 -33.30 19.60 3.58
C ASN A 185 -33.84 20.99 3.18
N ARG A 186 -34.14 21.28 1.90
CA ARG A 186 -34.67 22.57 1.39
C ARG A 186 -34.02 23.86 1.94
N GLU A 187 -32.84 23.74 2.55
CA GLU A 187 -32.13 24.83 3.19
C GLU A 187 -30.87 25.15 2.41
N ARG A 188 -30.60 26.44 2.25
CA ARG A 188 -29.43 26.95 1.54
C ARG A 188 -28.22 26.87 2.47
N LEU A 189 -27.72 25.65 2.68
CA LEU A 189 -26.51 25.40 3.47
C LEU A 189 -25.30 26.09 2.82
N LYS A 190 -24.44 26.69 3.64
CA LYS A 190 -23.15 27.22 3.17
C LYS A 190 -22.26 26.07 2.71
N THR A 191 -21.41 26.32 1.72
CA THR A 191 -20.50 25.33 1.11
C THR A 191 -19.67 24.55 2.14
N ASP A 192 -19.16 25.24 3.17
CA ASP A 192 -18.35 24.61 4.23
C ASP A 192 -19.14 23.57 5.03
N LYS A 193 -20.41 23.88 5.34
CA LYS A 193 -21.30 22.96 6.07
C LYS A 193 -21.65 21.72 5.24
N ILE A 194 -21.79 21.89 3.93
CA ILE A 194 -22.03 20.76 3.02
C ILE A 194 -20.83 19.81 3.03
N SER A 195 -19.60 20.33 2.99
CA SER A 195 -18.39 19.51 3.05
C SER A 195 -18.33 18.68 4.35
N GLU A 196 -18.62 19.31 5.51
CA GLU A 196 -18.67 18.62 6.81
C GLU A 196 -19.74 17.51 6.82
N VAL A 197 -20.96 17.78 6.35
CA VAL A 197 -22.05 16.80 6.35
C VAL A 197 -21.76 15.64 5.40
N VAL A 198 -21.20 15.90 4.21
CA VAL A 198 -20.78 14.85 3.27
C VAL A 198 -19.68 13.99 3.88
N PHE A 199 -18.68 14.60 4.52
CA PHE A 199 -17.62 13.88 5.22
C PHE A 199 -18.16 12.99 6.33
N LEU A 200 -19.01 13.53 7.22
CA LEU A 200 -19.61 12.76 8.32
C LEU A 200 -20.50 11.62 7.80
N SER A 201 -21.38 11.89 6.83
CA SER A 201 -22.30 10.88 6.28
C SER A 201 -21.60 9.75 5.53
N TYR A 202 -20.41 10.00 4.96
CA TYR A 202 -19.61 8.95 4.34
C TYR A 202 -18.91 8.09 5.39
N ASN A 203 -18.29 8.70 6.40
CA ASN A 203 -17.51 7.97 7.39
C ASN A 203 -18.37 7.24 8.44
N LEU A 204 -19.54 7.78 8.81
CA LEU A 204 -20.45 7.12 9.76
C LEU A 204 -21.08 5.84 9.19
N ASN A 205 -21.22 5.74 7.87
CA ASN A 205 -21.79 4.57 7.18
C ASN A 205 -20.75 3.47 6.87
N ASN A 206 -19.47 3.68 7.20
CA ASN A 206 -18.40 2.69 6.97
C ASN A 206 -18.10 1.81 8.20
N ASN A 207 -18.95 1.86 9.24
CA ASN A 207 -18.82 1.09 10.48
C ASN A 207 -19.71 -0.17 10.55
N ASP A 208 -20.33 -0.57 9.44
CA ASP A 208 -21.11 -1.82 9.32
C ASP A 208 -20.40 -2.87 8.46
#